data_AF-A0A496BI88-F1
#
_entry.id   AF-A0A496BI88-F1
#
_cell.length_a   1.000
_cell.length_b   1.000
_cell.length_c   1.000
_cell.angle_alpha   90.00
_cell.angle_beta   90.00
_cell.angle_gamma   90.00
#
_symmetry.space_group_name_H-M   'P 1'
#
loop_
_entity.id
_entity.type
_entity.pdbx_description
1 polymer ?
#
loop_
_entity_poly.entity_id
_entity_poly.type
_entity_poly.pdbx_seq_one_letter_code
_entity_poly.pdbx_strand_id
1 'polypeptide(L)' 'MNNQYEYVERPLTLNIARKLIHELFAGQTVQRQDILRTVLDTHLERGGLEPRATSNNPVTLALASMRREG' A
#
# COMPACT_ATOMS: atom_id res chain seq x y z
N MET A 1 -10.14 -16.52 -13.88
CA MET A 1 -9.35 -15.32 -13.51
C MET A 1 -8.99 -15.44 -12.05
N ASN A 2 -7.86 -16.08 -11.74
CA ASN A 2 -7.37 -16.17 -10.36
C ASN A 2 -6.08 -15.34 -10.27
N ASN A 3 -6.22 -14.01 -10.18
CA ASN A 3 -5.12 -13.19 -9.67
C ASN A 3 -5.03 -13.49 -8.18
N GLN A 4 -4.39 -14.60 -7.83
CA GLN A 4 -4.01 -14.87 -6.46
C GLN A 4 -3.18 -13.69 -5.99
N TYR A 5 -3.66 -13.01 -4.95
CA TYR A 5 -2.92 -11.92 -4.38
C TYR A 5 -1.57 -12.43 -3.87
N GLU A 6 -0.48 -11.92 -4.43
CA GLU A 6 0.89 -12.42 -4.18
C GLU A 6 1.31 -12.25 -2.70
N TYR A 7 0.61 -11.40 -1.94
CA TYR A 7 0.96 -11.01 -0.58
C TYR A 7 0.00 -11.53 0.49
N VAL A 8 -0.72 -12.63 0.21
CA VAL A 8 -1.52 -13.34 1.22
C VAL A 8 -0.65 -13.72 2.42
N GLU A 9 -1.16 -13.48 3.63
CA GLU A 9 -0.49 -13.71 4.92
C GLU A 9 0.86 -12.98 5.09
N ARG A 10 1.14 -11.99 4.24
CA ARG A 10 2.32 -11.12 4.36
C ARG A 10 1.90 -9.79 4.98
N PRO A 11 2.71 -9.22 5.90
CA PRO A 11 2.45 -7.88 6.42
C PRO A 11 2.64 -6.82 5.32
N LEU A 12 1.90 -5.73 5.44
CA LEU A 12 2.09 -4.58 4.55
C LEU A 12 3.52 -4.04 4.72
N THR A 13 4.28 -4.04 3.62
CA THR A 13 5.64 -3.48 3.56
C THR A 13 5.68 -2.29 2.61
N LEU A 14 6.77 -1.53 2.65
CA LEU A 14 6.97 -0.37 1.78
C LEU A 14 6.86 -0.73 0.29
N ASN A 15 7.42 -1.87 -0.10
CA ASN A 15 7.39 -2.33 -1.49
C ASN A 15 5.98 -2.76 -1.92
N ILE A 16 5.25 -3.45 -1.05
CA ILE A 16 3.85 -3.84 -1.30
C ILE A 16 2.98 -2.59 -1.39
N ALA A 17 3.11 -1.66 -0.44
CA ALA A 17 2.38 -0.41 -0.43
C ALA A 17 2.63 0.40 -1.70
N ARG A 18 3.88 0.50 -2.18
CA ARG A 18 4.21 1.18 -3.44
C ARG A 18 3.48 0.56 -4.63
N LYS A 19 3.50 -0.78 -4.75
CA LYS A 19 2.79 -1.50 -5.82
C LYS A 19 1.28 -1.23 -5.77
N LEU A 20 0.69 -1.32 -4.58
CA LEU A 20 -0.74 -1.05 -4.38
C LEU A 20 -1.10 0.42 -4.66
N ILE A 21 -0.27 1.38 -4.28
CA ILE A 21 -0.50 2.80 -4.58
C ILE A 21 -0.52 3.01 -6.10
N HIS A 22 0.44 2.45 -6.84
CA HIS A 22 0.44 2.53 -8.30
C HIS A 22 -0.77 1.85 -8.93
N GLU A 23 -1.13 0.65 -8.43
CA GLU A 23 -2.27 -0.12 -8.92
C GLU A 23 -3.61 0.61 -8.71
N LEU A 24 -3.83 1.13 -7.49
CA LEU A 24 -5.12 1.69 -7.07
C LEU A 24 -5.31 3.13 -7.51
N PHE A 25 -4.22 3.90 -7.59
CA PHE A 25 -4.30 5.34 -7.80
C PHE A 25 -3.67 5.82 -9.10
N ALA A 26 -2.84 5.04 -9.80
CA ALA A 26 -2.36 5.29 -11.17
C ALA A 26 -2.21 6.78 -11.61
N GLY A 27 -1.58 7.64 -10.80
CA GLY A 27 -1.37 9.07 -11.11
C GLY A 27 -2.51 10.03 -10.75
N GLN A 28 -3.57 9.56 -10.09
CA GLN A 28 -4.62 10.38 -9.52
C GLN A 28 -4.11 11.20 -8.33
N THR A 29 -4.58 12.45 -8.24
CA THR A 29 -4.35 13.30 -7.07
C THR A 29 -5.44 13.02 -6.05
N VAL A 30 -5.07 12.32 -4.97
CA VAL A 30 -5.98 11.93 -3.89
C VAL A 30 -5.37 12.36 -2.56
N GLN A 31 -6.20 12.62 -1.56
CA GLN A 31 -5.69 13.00 -0.25
C GLN A 31 -4.86 11.86 0.34
N ARG A 32 -3.76 12.21 1.00
CA ARG A 32 -2.87 11.23 1.63
C ARG A 32 -3.60 10.28 2.58
N GLN A 33 -4.60 10.77 3.32
CA GLN A 33 -5.39 9.96 4.25
C GLN A 33 -6.23 8.91 3.53
N ASP A 34 -6.81 9.26 2.37
CA ASP A 34 -7.56 8.31 1.55
C ASP A 34 -6.65 7.24 0.97
N ILE A 35 -5.44 7.61 0.52
CA ILE A 35 -4.44 6.65 0.04
C ILE A 35 -4.05 5.67 1.15
N LEU A 36 -3.81 6.18 2.36
CA LEU A 36 -3.47 5.38 3.54
C LEU A 36 -4.53 4.33 3.84
N ARG A 37 -5.79 4.77 3.94
CA ARG A 37 -6.93 3.91 4.24
C ARG A 37 -7.13 2.87 3.15
N THR A 38 -7.31 3.31 1.91
CA THR A 38 -7.65 2.41 0.79
C THR A 38 -6.56 1.37 0.52
N VAL A 39 -5.27 1.72 0.63
CA VAL A 39 -4.17 0.74 0.45
C VAL A 39 -4.17 -0.30 1.55
N LEU A 40 -4.36 0.13 2.80
CA LEU A 40 -4.40 -0.79 3.94
C LEU A 40 -5.61 -1.72 3.84
N ASP A 41 -6.80 -1.16 3.62
CA ASP A 41 -8.05 -1.90 3.49
C ASP A 41 -7.95 -2.91 2.35
N THR A 42 -7.47 -2.48 1.17
CA THR A 42 -7.25 -3.38 0.02
C THR A 42 -6.27 -4.50 0.34
N HIS A 43 -5.19 -4.21 1.06
CA HIS A 43 -4.22 -5.24 1.44
C HIS A 43 -4.85 -6.29 2.35
N LEU A 44 -5.61 -5.85 3.36
CA LEU A 44 -6.28 -6.72 4.32
C LEU A 44 -7.41 -7.53 3.68
N GLU A 45 -8.26 -6.91 2.86
CA GLU A 45 -9.34 -7.56 2.12
C GLU A 45 -8.82 -8.66 1.19
N ARG A 46 -7.62 -8.48 0.62
CA ARG A 46 -6.96 -9.48 -0.22
C ARG A 46 -6.22 -10.56 0.57
N GLY A 47 -6.34 -10.58 1.90
CA GLY A 47 -5.74 -11.59 2.78
C GLY A 47 -4.32 -11.26 3.26
N GLY A 48 -3.87 -10.01 3.10
CA GLY A 48 -2.65 -9.50 3.71
C GLY A 48 -2.80 -9.26 5.21
N LEU A 49 -1.68 -8.93 5.87
CA LEU A 49 -1.64 -8.66 7.31
C LEU A 49 -1.30 -7.20 7.58
N GLU A 50 -1.67 -6.74 8.77
CA GLU A 50 -1.30 -5.40 9.22
C GLU A 50 0.23 -5.20 9.21
N PRO A 51 0.69 -3.96 8.98
CA PRO A 51 2.09 -3.64 9.08
C PRO A 51 2.62 -3.90 10.49
N ARG A 52 3.77 -4.58 10.59
CA ARG A 52 4.41 -4.87 11.89
C ARG A 52 4.85 -3.62 12.65
N ALA A 53 5.10 -2.51 11.94
CA ALA A 53 5.58 -1.27 12.52
C ALA A 53 4.44 -0.27 12.70
N THR A 54 4.13 0.08 13.95
CA THR A 54 3.14 1.11 14.31
C THR A 54 3.66 2.53 14.13
N SER A 55 4.97 2.76 14.30
CA SER A 55 5.58 4.10 14.21
C SER A 55 5.89 4.56 12.78
N ASN A 56 5.99 3.62 11.83
CA ASN A 56 6.43 3.88 10.47
C ASN A 56 5.47 3.24 9.46
N ASN A 57 4.34 3.91 9.21
CA ASN A 57 3.34 3.40 8.27
C ASN A 57 3.97 3.20 6.87
N PRO A 58 3.93 1.97 6.32
CA PRO A 58 4.60 1.66 5.05
C PRO A 58 4.08 2.47 3.86
N VAL A 59 2.79 2.84 3.85
CA VAL A 59 2.18 3.67 2.81
C VAL A 59 2.72 5.09 2.86
N THR A 60 2.91 5.65 4.06
CA THR A 60 3.55 6.96 4.24
C THR A 60 4.98 6.97 3.70
N LEU A 61 5.75 5.93 4.02
CA LEU A 61 7.11 5.82 3.54
C LEU A 61 7.17 5.58 2.02
N ALA A 62 6.24 4.81 1.47
CA ALA A 62 6.13 4.60 0.03
C ALA A 62 5.86 5.94 -0.70
N LEU A 63 4.87 6.72 -0.25
CA LEU A 63 4.59 8.06 -0.80
C LEU A 63 5.81 8.99 -0.71
N ALA A 64 6.51 8.98 0.42
CA ALA A 64 7.72 9.79 0.61
C ALA A 64 8.87 9.38 -0.31
N SER A 65 9.01 8.07 -0.61
CA SER A 65 10.00 7.56 -1.57
C SER A 65 9.62 7.94 -3.00
N MET A 66 8.36 7.72 -3.38
CA MET A 66 7.85 8.04 -4.72
C MET A 66 8.02 9.52 -5.06
N ARG A 67 7.82 10.42 -4.08
CA ARG A 67 8.05 11.86 -4.27
C ARG A 67 9.52 12.23 -4.52
N ARG A 68 10.49 11.43 -4.05
CA ARG A 68 11.92 11.68 -4.31
C ARG A 68 12.38 11.16 -5.66
N GLU A 69 11.63 10.22 -6.24
CA GLU A 69 11.99 9.51 -7.47
C GLU A 69 11.35 10.12 -8.72
N GLY A 70 10.36 11.01 -8.57
CA GLY A 70 9.73 11.81 -9.64
C GLY A 70 10.20 13.26 -9.62
#